data_AF-A0A3B0UCP6-F1
#
_entry.id   AF-A0A3B0UCP6-F1
#
_cell.length_a   1.000
_cell.length_b   1.000
_cell.length_c   1.000
_cell.angle_alpha   90.00
_cell.angle_beta   90.00
_cell.angle_gamma   90.00
#
_symmetry.space_group_name_H-M   'P 1'
#
loop_
_entity.id
_entity.type
_entity.pdbx_description
1 polymer ?
#
loop_
_entity_poly.entity_id
_entity_poly.type
_entity_poly.pdbx_seq_one_letter_code
_entity_poly.pdbx_strand_id
1 'polypeptide(L)'
;MSEINIIYWRDIPTQIVMGKGRKAIKRQLANRFMVAVDKAAMNDGVTDTDAYLADWHKVCRPASGNDETADETAIVEQLALLMEAEYPAVRLAEIAANMGRTTDKDTERNTDKDID
;
A
#
# COMPACT_ATOMS: atom_id res chain seq x y z
N MET A 1 -11.96 -0.20 -18.12
CA MET A 1 -10.75 0.01 -17.30
C MET A 1 -10.93 -0.60 -15.92
N SER A 2 -10.12 -1.59 -15.59
CA SER A 2 -10.14 -2.21 -14.26
C SER A 2 -9.59 -1.24 -13.21
N GLU A 3 -10.33 -1.06 -12.13
CA GLU A 3 -9.91 -0.25 -10.99
C GLU A 3 -8.81 -1.00 -10.21
N ILE A 4 -7.70 -0.32 -9.93
CA ILE A 4 -6.68 -0.80 -9.00
C ILE A 4 -6.97 -0.20 -7.63
N ASN A 5 -6.89 -1.04 -6.62
CA ASN A 5 -7.16 -0.69 -5.26
C ASN A 5 -5.99 -1.10 -4.41
N ILE A 6 -5.45 -0.16 -3.65
CA ILE A 6 -4.38 -0.44 -2.71
C ILE A 6 -4.97 -0.33 -1.32
N ILE A 7 -4.81 -1.39 -0.53
CA ILE A 7 -5.24 -1.44 0.86
C ILE A 7 -4.08 -0.95 1.71
N TYR A 8 -4.38 0.00 2.57
CA TYR A 8 -3.45 0.60 3.51
C TYR A 8 -3.94 0.42 4.94
N TRP A 9 -3.00 0.29 5.86
CA TRP A 9 -3.22 0.59 7.27
C TRP A 9 -2.49 1.89 7.57
N ARG A 10 -3.22 2.95 7.90
CA ARG A 10 -2.68 4.32 7.90
C ARG A 10 -1.87 4.54 6.62
N ASP A 11 -0.58 4.89 6.69
CA ASP A 11 0.23 5.15 5.49
C ASP A 11 1.08 3.95 5.03
N ILE A 12 0.82 2.74 5.53
CA ILE A 12 1.55 1.51 5.15
C ILE A 12 0.70 0.70 4.15
N PRO A 13 1.12 0.52 2.89
CA PRO A 13 0.40 -0.32 1.94
C PRO A 13 0.60 -1.80 2.28
N THR A 14 -0.42 -2.63 2.11
CA THR A 14 -0.32 -4.06 2.43
C THR A 14 -0.75 -4.97 1.29
N GLN A 15 -1.70 -4.51 0.47
CA GLN A 15 -2.27 -5.36 -0.57
C GLN A 15 -2.72 -4.53 -1.78
N ILE A 16 -2.50 -5.08 -2.98
CA ILE A 16 -3.02 -4.57 -4.24
C ILE A 16 -4.17 -5.47 -4.70
N VAL A 17 -5.26 -4.87 -5.16
CA VAL A 17 -6.46 -5.54 -5.67
C VAL A 17 -6.90 -4.92 -6.98
N MET A 18 -6.92 -5.71 -8.05
CA MET A 18 -7.42 -5.27 -9.36
C MET A 18 -8.69 -6.03 -9.72
N GLY A 19 -9.70 -5.31 -10.23
CA GLY A 19 -10.99 -5.88 -10.58
C GLY A 19 -11.97 -5.99 -9.41
N LYS A 20 -13.05 -6.75 -9.59
CA LYS A 20 -14.20 -6.81 -8.65
C LYS A 20 -14.65 -8.25 -8.36
N GLY A 21 -15.20 -8.46 -7.17
CA GLY A 21 -15.80 -9.73 -6.76
C GLY A 21 -14.81 -10.89 -6.67
N ARG A 22 -15.28 -12.11 -6.97
CA ARG A 22 -14.49 -13.35 -6.87
C ARG A 22 -13.36 -13.48 -7.89
N LYS A 23 -13.41 -12.70 -8.97
CA LYS A 23 -12.39 -12.70 -10.03
C LYS A 23 -11.28 -11.67 -9.80
N ALA A 24 -11.37 -10.87 -8.73
CA ALA A 24 -10.37 -9.86 -8.45
C ALA A 24 -9.01 -10.50 -8.18
N ILE A 25 -7.99 -9.97 -8.86
CA ILE A 25 -6.59 -10.34 -8.60
C ILE A 25 -6.19 -9.64 -7.31
N LYS A 26 -5.61 -10.40 -6.39
CA LYS A 26 -5.17 -9.92 -5.07
C LYS A 26 -3.71 -10.29 -4.86
N ARG A 27 -2.89 -9.29 -4.59
CA ARG A 27 -1.47 -9.48 -4.30
C ARG A 27 -1.12 -8.80 -2.98
N GLN A 28 -0.80 -9.60 -1.97
CA GLN A 28 -0.20 -9.10 -0.73
C GLN A 28 1.20 -8.59 -1.02
N LEU A 29 1.64 -7.50 -0.42
CA LEU A 29 3.04 -7.09 -0.46
C LEU A 29 3.89 -7.99 0.46
N ALA A 30 5.22 -7.88 0.36
CA ALA A 30 6.14 -8.62 1.20
C ALA A 30 5.78 -8.55 2.70
N ASN A 31 6.07 -9.62 3.44
CA ASN A 31 5.71 -9.73 4.87
C ASN A 31 6.23 -8.56 5.74
N ARG A 32 7.30 -7.88 5.33
CA ARG A 32 7.85 -6.71 6.04
C ARG A 32 6.84 -5.57 6.23
N PHE A 33 5.85 -5.45 5.34
CA PHE A 33 4.80 -4.43 5.45
C PHE A 33 3.84 -4.74 6.61
N MET A 34 3.37 -5.99 6.74
CA MET A 34 2.55 -6.40 7.88
C MET A 34 3.32 -6.29 9.20
N VAL A 35 4.59 -6.67 9.22
CA VAL A 35 5.45 -6.47 10.41
C VAL A 35 5.55 -4.98 10.80
N ALA A 36 5.56 -4.07 9.83
CA ALA A 36 5.57 -2.63 10.10
C ALA A 36 4.23 -2.14 10.67
N VAL A 37 3.10 -2.64 10.15
CA VAL A 37 1.76 -2.39 10.70
C VAL A 37 1.67 -2.83 12.16
N ASP A 38 2.10 -4.05 12.47
CA ASP A 38 2.04 -4.57 13.84
C ASP A 38 2.89 -3.73 14.80
N LYS A 39 4.11 -3.36 14.38
CA LYS A 39 4.97 -2.46 15.17
C LYS A 39 4.35 -1.08 15.37
N ALA A 40 3.71 -0.55 14.34
CA ALA A 40 3.06 0.75 14.40
C ALA A 40 1.87 0.74 15.38
N ALA A 41 1.03 -0.29 15.33
CA ALA A 41 -0.07 -0.48 16.25
C ALA A 41 0.42 -0.64 17.70
N MET A 42 1.48 -1.43 17.91
CA MET A 42 2.13 -1.57 19.22
C MET A 42 2.67 -0.24 19.75
N ASN A 43 3.33 0.56 18.90
CA ASN A 43 3.88 1.86 19.28
C ASN A 43 2.81 2.90 19.62
N ASP A 44 1.66 2.83 18.96
CA ASP A 44 0.51 3.71 19.23
C ASP A 44 -0.29 3.27 20.47
N GLY A 45 0.08 2.15 21.08
CA GLY A 45 -0.65 1.58 22.23
C GLY A 45 -2.04 1.08 21.87
N VAL A 46 -2.30 0.77 20.59
CA VAL A 46 -3.57 0.20 20.13
C VAL A 46 -3.65 -1.24 20.63
N THR A 47 -4.27 -1.43 21.79
CA THR A 47 -4.55 -2.74 22.39
C THR A 47 -5.94 -3.25 22.04
N ASP A 48 -6.81 -2.36 21.56
CA ASP A 48 -8.16 -2.70 21.15
C ASP A 48 -8.20 -3.09 19.67
N THR A 49 -8.87 -4.20 19.38
CA THR A 49 -8.93 -4.76 18.02
C THR A 49 -9.75 -3.87 17.10
N ASP A 50 -10.79 -3.21 17.62
CA ASP A 50 -11.65 -2.33 16.83
C ASP A 50 -10.89 -1.09 16.35
N ALA A 51 -10.03 -0.51 17.20
CA ALA A 51 -9.17 0.60 16.83
C ALA A 51 -8.13 0.20 15.75
N TYR A 52 -7.55 -1.00 15.84
CA TYR A 52 -6.66 -1.53 14.79
C TYR A 52 -7.40 -1.69 13.45
N LEU A 53 -8.63 -2.18 13.48
CA LEU A 53 -9.45 -2.39 12.27
C LEU A 53 -9.96 -1.07 11.65
N ALA A 54 -10.15 -0.02 12.45
CA ALA A 54 -10.66 1.27 12.00
C ALA A 54 -9.68 2.05 11.10
N ASP A 55 -8.37 1.80 11.23
CA ASP A 55 -7.32 2.50 10.48
C ASP A 55 -7.06 1.95 9.07
N TRP A 56 -7.73 0.86 8.72
CA TRP A 56 -7.67 0.31 7.37
C TRP A 56 -8.48 1.15 6.41
N HIS A 57 -7.88 1.49 5.29
CA HIS A 57 -8.59 2.16 4.21
C HIS A 57 -8.08 1.72 2.85
N LYS A 58 -8.80 2.15 1.82
CA LYS A 58 -8.60 1.73 0.44
C LYS A 58 -8.41 2.95 -0.43
N VAL A 59 -7.31 2.99 -1.16
CA VAL A 59 -7.03 4.03 -2.17
C VAL A 59 -7.30 3.44 -3.55
N CYS A 60 -8.24 4.04 -4.26
CA CYS A 60 -8.59 3.67 -5.63
C CYS A 60 -7.75 4.48 -6.62
N ARG A 61 -7.14 3.81 -7.60
CA ARG A 61 -6.37 4.42 -8.68
C ARG A 61 -6.80 3.82 -10.03
N PRO A 62 -6.89 4.61 -11.10
CA PRO A 62 -7.03 4.06 -12.44
C PRO A 62 -5.81 3.19 -12.79
N ALA A 63 -6.02 2.03 -13.40
CA ALA A 63 -4.91 1.29 -13.99
C ALA A 63 -4.20 2.18 -15.03
N SER A 64 -2.88 2.34 -14.90
CA SER A 64 -2.10 3.10 -15.87
C SER A 64 -1.93 2.26 -17.13
N GLY A 65 -2.30 2.81 -18.29
CA GLY A 65 -2.23 2.15 -19.60
C GLY A 65 -3.59 2.01 -20.26
N ASN A 66 -3.72 2.48 -21.50
CA ASN A 66 -4.96 2.43 -22.30
C ASN A 66 -5.22 1.07 -22.96
N ASP A 67 -4.52 0.02 -22.53
CA ASP A 67 -4.54 -1.27 -23.21
C ASP A 67 -5.48 -2.24 -22.50
N GLU A 68 -6.68 -2.41 -23.05
CA GLU A 68 -7.68 -3.37 -22.58
C GLU A 68 -7.21 -4.84 -22.70
N THR A 69 -6.10 -5.11 -23.39
CA THR A 69 -5.52 -6.45 -23.54
C THR A 69 -4.38 -6.74 -22.55
N ALA A 70 -3.99 -5.77 -21.74
CA ALA A 70 -2.90 -5.95 -20.79
C ALA A 70 -3.24 -7.00 -19.72
N ASP A 71 -2.28 -7.88 -19.42
CA ASP A 71 -2.41 -8.90 -18.39
C ASP A 71 -2.51 -8.24 -17.01
N GLU A 72 -3.71 -8.26 -16.44
CA GLU A 72 -4.00 -7.70 -15.11
C GLU A 72 -3.08 -8.28 -14.02
N THR A 73 -2.64 -9.54 -14.16
CA THR A 73 -1.71 -10.17 -13.22
C THR A 73 -0.34 -9.51 -13.29
N ALA A 74 0.16 -9.29 -14.51
CA ALA A 74 1.45 -8.65 -14.73
C ALA A 74 1.43 -7.19 -14.23
N ILE A 75 0.33 -6.46 -14.43
CA ILE A 75 0.14 -5.10 -13.90
C ILE A 75 0.23 -5.10 -12.38
N VAL A 76 -0.50 -6.01 -11.71
CA VAL A 76 -0.51 -6.10 -10.24
C VAL A 76 0.87 -6.47 -9.69
N GLU A 77 1.57 -7.42 -10.31
CA GLU A 77 2.93 -7.81 -9.89
C GLU A 77 3.94 -6.67 -10.10
N GLN A 78 3.89 -5.97 -11.23
CA GLN A 78 4.77 -4.83 -11.48
C GLN A 78 4.53 -3.70 -10.47
N LEU A 79 3.27 -3.39 -10.17
CA LEU A 79 2.93 -2.40 -9.15
C LEU A 79 3.41 -2.85 -7.77
N ALA A 80 3.26 -4.13 -7.41
CA ALA A 80 3.77 -4.67 -6.15
C ALA A 80 5.28 -4.46 -6.04
N LEU A 81 6.05 -4.77 -7.09
CA LEU A 81 7.50 -4.55 -7.12
C LEU A 81 7.88 -3.07 -6.95
N LEU A 82 7.15 -2.16 -7.61
CA LEU A 82 7.37 -0.72 -7.48
C LEU A 82 7.11 -0.24 -6.04
N MET A 83 5.99 -0.65 -5.42
CA MET A 83 5.70 -0.33 -4.03
C MET A 83 6.73 -0.93 -3.08
N GLU A 84 7.14 -2.18 -3.31
CA GLU A 84 8.16 -2.82 -2.50
C GLU A 84 9.52 -2.11 -2.57
N ALA A 85 9.87 -1.55 -3.73
CA ALA A 85 11.08 -0.75 -3.91
C ALA A 85 10.94 0.65 -3.27
N GLU A 86 9.76 1.27 -3.32
CA GLU A 86 9.49 2.60 -2.76
C GLU A 86 9.43 2.60 -1.21
N TYR A 87 9.07 1.45 -0.63
CA TYR A 87 9.02 1.22 0.82
C TYR A 87 10.08 0.19 1.22
N PRO A 88 11.37 0.57 1.22
CA PRO A 88 12.42 -0.27 1.76
C PRO A 88 12.25 -0.46 3.27
N ALA A 89 12.94 -1.45 3.84
CA ALA A 89 12.82 -1.80 5.25
C ALA A 89 13.08 -0.62 6.21
N VAL A 90 14.02 0.26 5.86
CA VAL A 90 14.33 1.46 6.66
C VAL A 90 13.14 2.41 6.72
N ARG A 91 12.52 2.73 5.57
CA ARG A 91 11.34 3.60 5.50
C ARG A 91 10.15 3.01 6.25
N LEU A 92 9.91 1.71 6.09
CA LEU A 92 8.84 1.02 6.84
C LEU A 92 9.07 1.08 8.36
N ALA A 93 10.32 0.97 8.82
CA ALA A 93 10.64 1.11 10.23
C ALA A 93 10.41 2.55 10.74
N GLU A 94 10.72 3.56 9.94
CA GLU A 94 10.46 4.98 10.27
C GLU A 94 8.96 5.26 10.36
N ILE A 95 8.17 4.82 9.37
CA ILE A 95 6.71 4.95 9.39
C ILE A 95 6.13 4.21 10.61
N ALA A 96 6.61 3.01 10.91
CA ALA A 96 6.16 2.26 12.08
C ALA A 96 6.54 2.93 13.41
N ALA A 97 7.72 3.53 13.52
CA ALA A 97 8.12 4.33 14.68
C ALA A 97 7.22 5.57 14.85
N ASN A 98 6.74 6.13 13.74
CA ASN A 98 5.76 7.22 13.72
C ASN A 98 4.31 6.73 13.69
N MET A 99 4.02 5.61 14.38
CA MET A 99 2.66 5.10 14.56
C MET A 99 1.93 4.88 13.22
N GLY A 100 2.63 4.46 12.16
CA GLY A 100 2.04 4.18 10.86
C GLY A 100 1.83 5.39 9.97
N ARG A 101 2.38 6.56 10.31
CA ARG A 101 2.19 7.81 9.56
C ARG A 101 3.48 8.25 8.87
N THR A 102 3.37 8.64 7.61
CA THR A 102 4.44 9.30 6.86
C THR A 102 4.65 10.72 7.37
N THR A 103 5.83 11.27 7.15
CA THR A 103 6.14 12.67 7.49
C THR A 103 6.17 13.52 6.22
N ASP A 104 6.02 14.84 6.31
CA ASP A 104 5.97 15.73 5.12
C ASP A 104 7.14 15.54 4.14
N LYS A 105 8.32 15.13 4.62
CA LYS A 105 9.50 14.81 3.80
C LYS A 105 9.28 13.63 2.83
N ASP A 106 8.30 12.78 3.11
CA ASP A 106 7.92 11.64 2.29
C ASP A 106 6.86 11.99 1.24
N THR A 107 6.02 12.98 1.51
CA THR A 107 4.99 13.46 0.59
C THR A 107 5.60 14.19 -0.60
N GLU A 108 6.65 14.99 -0.38
CA GLU A 108 7.37 15.71 -1.45
C GLU A 108 8.13 14.78 -2.42
N ARG A 109 8.67 13.65 -1.94
CA ARG A 109 9.33 12.64 -2.79
C ARG A 109 8.37 11.89 -3.71
N ASN A 110 7.08 11.84 -3.36
CA ASN A 110 6.09 11.11 -4.13
C ASN A 110 5.51 11.97 -5.28
N THR A 111 5.49 13.30 -5.12
CA THR A 111 5.00 14.23 -6.15
C THR A 111 5.98 14.50 -7.29
N ASP A 112 7.28 14.27 -7.08
CA ASP A 112 8.32 14.57 -8.09
C ASP A 112 8.52 13.44 -9.12
N LYS A 113 7.79 12.32 -8.97
CA LYS A 113 7.90 11.14 -9.85
C LYS A 113 6.79 11.04 -10.90
N ASP A 114 5.82 11.95 -10.87
CA ASP A 114 4.69 12.04 -11.82
C ASP A 114 4.90 13.16 -12.89
N ILE A 115 6.11 13.73 -13.00
CA ILE A 115 6.49 14.68 -14.07
C ILE A 115 7.75 14.19 -14.78
N ASP A 116 7.60 13.24 -15.71
CA ASP A 116 8.34 13.19 -16.99
C ASP A 116 7.57 12.33 -18.01
#